data_AF-A0A7C4UMH8-F1
#
_entry.id   AF-A0A7C4UMH8-F1
#
_cell.length_a   1.000
_cell.length_b   1.000
_cell.length_c   1.000
_cell.angle_alpha   90.00
_cell.angle_beta   90.00
_cell.angle_gamma   90.00
#
_symmetry.space_group_name_H-M   'P 1'
#
loop_
_entity.id
_entity.type
_entity.pdbx_description
1 polymer ?
#
loop_
_entity_poly.entity_id
_entity_poly.type
_entity_poly.pdbx_seq_one_letter_code
_entity_poly.pdbx_strand_id
1 'polypeptide(L)'
;MNISNRLLLILFYNSYLVSVLLLLIASTSEAPLPKWGGYLDVGLVLVIVYLSFTIFGKSKSQPRFQTAHRTALNIVPLMLLGMWIYRNSLDFNILLPGLAWRTYLFFHILPYALNLWKPEPTNE
;
A
#
# COMPACT_ATOMS: atom_id res chain seq x y z
N MET A 1 20.69 0.91 13.31
CA MET A 1 20.74 -0.12 12.24
C MET A 1 20.32 0.56 10.93
N ASN A 2 21.24 0.78 10.00
CA ASN A 2 20.98 1.59 8.81
C ASN A 2 20.36 0.71 7.71
N ILE A 3 19.03 0.61 7.69
CA ILE A 3 18.31 -0.19 6.68
C ILE A 3 18.45 0.49 5.31
N SER A 4 18.92 -0.28 4.33
CA SER A 4 19.03 0.15 2.93
C SER A 4 17.67 0.62 2.40
N ASN A 5 17.65 1.76 1.70
CA ASN A 5 16.42 2.36 1.17
C ASN A 5 15.66 1.39 0.26
N ARG A 6 16.37 0.59 -0.54
CA ARG A 6 15.76 -0.44 -1.41
C ARG A 6 15.03 -1.51 -0.61
N LEU A 7 15.67 -2.02 0.45
CA LEU A 7 15.07 -3.04 1.32
C LEU A 7 13.83 -2.49 2.01
N LEU A 8 13.87 -1.24 2.46
CA LEU A 8 12.74 -0.57 3.09
C LEU A 8 11.54 -0.45 2.14
N LEU A 9 11.78 -0.05 0.89
CA LEU A 9 10.74 0.07 -0.13
C LEU A 9 10.16 -1.30 -0.52
N ILE A 10 10.99 -2.33 -0.62
CA ILE A 10 10.56 -3.71 -0.87
C ILE A 10 9.68 -4.21 0.29
N LEU A 11 10.09 -3.99 1.54
CA LEU A 11 9.30 -4.38 2.71
C LEU A 11 7.96 -3.65 2.74
N PHE A 12 7.94 -2.35 2.45
CA PHE A 12 6.72 -1.56 2.39
C PHE A 12 5.76 -2.10 1.32
N TYR A 13 6.27 -2.32 0.10
CA TYR A 13 5.46 -2.83 -1.01
C TYR A 13 4.90 -4.23 -0.73
N ASN A 14 5.75 -5.16 -0.26
CA ASN A 14 5.30 -6.51 0.06
C ASN A 14 4.28 -6.53 1.20
N SER A 15 4.51 -5.76 2.26
CA SER A 15 3.56 -5.67 3.37
C SER A 15 2.22 -5.12 2.90
N TYR A 16 2.23 -4.07 2.07
CA TYR A 16 1.04 -3.51 1.47
C TYR A 16 0.27 -4.53 0.63
N LEU A 17 0.98 -5.25 -0.25
CA LEU A 17 0.40 -6.26 -1.12
C LEU A 17 -0.25 -7.39 -0.30
N VAL A 18 0.44 -7.92 0.71
CA VAL A 18 -0.11 -8.95 1.59
C VAL A 18 -1.35 -8.44 2.35
N SER A 19 -1.34 -7.20 2.85
CA SER A 19 -2.50 -6.64 3.56
C SER A 19 -3.71 -6.46 2.64
N VAL A 20 -3.51 -6.04 1.39
CA VAL A 20 -4.60 -5.96 0.40
C VAL A 20 -5.12 -7.35 0.03
N LEU A 21 -4.26 -8.35 -0.10
CA LEU A 21 -4.70 -9.73 -0.36
C LEU A 21 -5.53 -10.29 0.79
N LEU A 22 -5.12 -10.07 2.04
CA LEU A 22 -5.90 -10.48 3.22
C LEU A 22 -7.27 -9.80 3.24
N LEU A 23 -7.33 -8.50 2.90
CA LEU A 23 -8.59 -7.77 2.78
C LEU A 23 -9.47 -8.35 1.67
N LEU A 24 -8.90 -8.69 0.52
CA LEU A 24 -9.64 -9.31 -0.59
C LEU A 24 -10.18 -10.68 -0.18
N ILE A 25 -9.37 -11.52 0.46
CA ILE A 25 -9.80 -12.82 1.00
C ILE A 25 -10.95 -12.63 2.00
N ALA A 26 -10.82 -11.66 2.91
CA ALA A 26 -11.87 -11.30 3.87
C ALA A 26 -13.15 -10.81 3.19
N SER A 27 -13.02 -10.06 2.10
CA SER A 27 -14.13 -9.56 1.32
C SER A 27 -14.81 -10.63 0.45
N THR A 28 -14.12 -11.72 0.10
CA THR A 28 -14.67 -12.77 -0.78
C THR A 28 -15.11 -14.03 -0.03
N SER A 29 -14.76 -14.16 1.24
CA SER A 29 -15.05 -15.37 2.00
C SER A 29 -16.46 -15.33 2.57
N GLU A 30 -17.29 -16.28 2.17
CA GLU A 30 -18.61 -16.53 2.78
C GLU A 30 -18.49 -17.30 4.10
N ALA A 31 -17.33 -17.92 4.35
CA ALA A 31 -17.07 -18.75 5.52
C ALA A 31 -16.50 -17.91 6.68
N PRO A 32 -16.77 -18.30 7.94
CA PRO A 32 -16.17 -17.64 9.09
C PRO A 32 -14.65 -17.81 9.05
N LEU A 33 -13.95 -16.70 8.79
CA LEU A 33 -12.49 -16.69 8.76
C LEU A 33 -11.92 -16.85 10.17
N PRO A 34 -10.74 -17.49 10.29
CA PRO A 34 -10.13 -17.67 11.58
C PRO A 34 -9.70 -16.33 12.18
N LYS A 35 -10.00 -16.14 13.47
CA LYS A 35 -9.76 -14.87 14.20
C LYS A 35 -8.32 -14.37 14.13
N TRP A 36 -7.34 -15.28 14.02
CA TRP A 36 -5.94 -14.93 13.89
C TRP A 36 -5.62 -14.16 12.60
N GLY A 37 -6.40 -14.34 11.53
CA GLY A 37 -6.24 -13.57 10.29
C GLY A 37 -6.50 -12.08 10.50
N GLY A 38 -7.49 -11.73 11.32
CA GLY A 38 -7.76 -10.34 11.69
C GLY A 38 -6.63 -9.70 12.49
N TYR A 39 -6.08 -10.42 13.49
CA TYR A 39 -4.93 -9.92 14.26
C TYR A 39 -3.67 -9.76 13.40
N LEU A 40 -3.45 -10.68 12.46
CA LEU A 40 -2.33 -10.60 11.53
C LEU A 40 -2.45 -9.39 10.60
N ASP A 41 -3.62 -9.13 10.04
CA ASP A 41 -3.86 -7.95 9.22
C ASP A 41 -3.60 -6.67 10.02
N VAL A 42 -4.15 -6.54 11.24
CA VAL A 42 -3.90 -5.38 12.11
C VAL A 42 -2.40 -5.18 12.38
N GLY A 43 -1.67 -6.25 12.70
CA GLY A 43 -0.21 -6.19 12.89
C GLY A 43 0.53 -5.71 11.65
N LEU A 44 0.15 -6.23 10.48
CA LEU A 44 0.74 -5.85 9.20
C LEU A 44 0.46 -4.39 8.85
N VAL A 45 -0.74 -3.90 9.15
CA VAL A 45 -1.11 -2.51 9.00
C VAL A 45 -0.24 -1.59 9.86
N LEU A 46 0.02 -1.95 11.11
CA LEU A 46 0.92 -1.19 11.97
C LEU A 46 2.35 -1.13 11.40
N VAL A 47 2.84 -2.23 10.83
CA VAL A 47 4.14 -2.28 10.15
C VAL A 47 4.15 -1.35 8.93
N ILE A 48 3.09 -1.37 8.10
CA ILE A 48 2.96 -0.47 6.94
C ILE A 48 3.00 1.00 7.36
N VAL A 49 2.27 1.36 8.43
CA VAL A 49 2.26 2.72 8.98
C VAL A 49 3.65 3.12 9.48
N TYR A 50 4.32 2.25 10.23
CA TYR A 50 5.67 2.50 10.71
C TYR A 50 6.68 2.71 9.57
N LEU A 51 6.63 1.86 8.54
CA LEU A 51 7.47 1.98 7.35
C LEU A 51 7.18 3.29 6.59
N SER A 52 5.90 3.69 6.52
CA SER A 52 5.47 4.95 5.91
C SER A 52 6.12 6.17 6.57
N PHE A 53 6.08 6.24 7.91
CA PHE A 53 6.74 7.31 8.64
C PHE A 53 8.25 7.31 8.40
N THR A 54 8.86 6.14 8.29
CA THR A 54 10.30 6.02 8.03
C THR A 54 10.66 6.49 6.61
N ILE A 55 9.87 6.13 5.59
CA ILE A 55 10.03 6.63 4.20
C ILE A 55 9.89 8.15 4.17
N PHE A 56 8.82 8.65 4.79
CA PHE A 56 8.54 10.08 4.85
C PHE A 56 9.70 10.83 5.48
N GLY A 57 10.17 10.40 6.65
CA GLY A 57 11.31 11.01 7.35
C GLY A 57 12.59 11.07 6.51
N LYS A 58 12.89 10.00 5.76
CA LYS A 58 14.10 9.93 4.90
C LYS A 58 14.01 10.77 3.63
N SER A 59 12.82 11.09 3.14
CA SER A 59 12.63 11.68 1.80
C SER A 59 11.96 13.05 1.80
N LYS A 60 11.91 13.76 2.93
CA LYS A 60 11.22 15.05 3.07
C LYS A 60 11.65 16.13 2.06
N SER A 61 12.87 16.04 1.50
CA SER A 61 13.47 17.14 0.74
C SER A 61 13.00 17.29 -0.71
N GLN A 62 12.57 16.22 -1.41
CA GLN A 62 12.22 16.27 -2.84
C GLN A 62 11.13 15.26 -3.29
N PRO A 63 9.87 15.40 -2.84
CA PRO A 63 8.78 14.50 -3.27
C PRO A 63 8.46 14.63 -4.77
N ARG A 64 8.27 13.49 -5.45
CA ARG A 64 7.94 13.43 -6.90
C ARG A 64 6.43 13.33 -7.15
N PHE A 65 5.70 14.41 -6.92
CA PHE A 65 4.24 14.43 -7.05
C PHE A 65 3.70 14.14 -8.44
N GLN A 66 4.37 14.59 -9.52
CA GLN A 66 3.87 14.38 -10.89
C GLN A 66 3.78 12.90 -11.28
N THR A 67 4.82 12.11 -10.98
CA THR A 67 4.83 10.67 -11.28
C THR A 67 3.81 9.94 -10.40
N ALA A 68 3.76 10.26 -9.10
CA ALA A 68 2.79 9.67 -8.18
C ALA A 68 1.33 9.95 -8.61
N HIS A 69 1.05 11.18 -9.06
CA HIS A 69 -0.27 11.55 -9.54
C HIS A 69 -0.67 10.79 -10.81
N ARG A 70 0.25 10.65 -11.79
CA ARG A 70 0.00 9.81 -12.99
C ARG A 70 -0.28 8.37 -12.61
N THR A 71 0.47 7.80 -11.66
CA THR A 71 0.23 6.45 -11.16
C THR A 71 -1.17 6.33 -10.54
N ALA A 72 -1.58 7.30 -9.71
CA ALA A 72 -2.91 7.31 -9.11
C ALA A 72 -4.03 7.37 -10.17
N LEU A 73 -3.87 8.20 -11.20
CA LEU A 73 -4.84 8.31 -12.30
C LEU A 73 -5.02 7.02 -13.10
N ASN A 74 -4.03 6.13 -13.13
CA ASN A 74 -4.14 4.84 -13.83
C ASN A 74 -4.62 3.72 -12.90
N ILE A 75 -4.11 3.66 -11.66
CA ILE A 75 -4.42 2.58 -10.72
C ILE A 75 -5.85 2.70 -10.20
N VAL A 76 -6.33 3.91 -9.86
CA VAL A 76 -7.65 4.09 -9.25
C VAL A 76 -8.78 3.63 -10.19
N PRO A 77 -8.84 4.03 -11.48
CA PRO A 77 -9.86 3.52 -12.40
C PRO A 77 -9.77 2.01 -12.60
N LEU A 78 -8.56 1.44 -12.68
CA LEU A 78 -8.36 0.00 -12.83
C LEU A 78 -8.91 -0.77 -11.62
N MET A 79 -8.68 -0.23 -10.42
CA MET A 79 -9.20 -0.79 -9.17
C MET A 79 -10.73 -0.73 -9.13
N LEU A 80 -11.33 0.41 -9.50
CA LEU A 80 -12.79 0.55 -9.58
C LEU A 80 -13.40 -0.40 -10.62
N LEU A 81 -12.75 -0.56 -11.77
CA LEU A 81 -13.16 -1.49 -12.81
C LEU A 81 -13.09 -2.95 -12.32
N GLY A 82 -12.04 -3.32 -11.58
CA GLY A 82 -11.95 -4.62 -10.91
C GLY A 82 -13.10 -4.84 -9.91
N MET A 83 -13.36 -3.86 -9.04
CA MET A 83 -14.47 -3.92 -8.07
C MET A 83 -15.83 -4.04 -8.77
N TRP A 84 -16.01 -3.39 -9.91
CA TRP A 84 -17.23 -3.49 -10.70
C TRP A 84 -17.44 -4.89 -11.29
N ILE A 85 -16.39 -5.48 -11.87
CA ILE A 85 -16.45 -6.82 -12.47
C ILE A 85 -16.77 -7.88 -11.40
N TYR A 86 -16.16 -7.78 -10.22
CA TYR A 86 -16.35 -8.73 -9.13
C TYR A 86 -17.41 -8.31 -8.11
N ARG A 87 -18.30 -7.37 -8.47
CA ARG A 87 -19.28 -6.75 -7.56
C ARG A 87 -20.13 -7.76 -6.78
N ASN A 88 -20.53 -8.86 -7.42
CA ASN A 88 -21.41 -9.86 -6.79
C ASN A 88 -20.68 -10.78 -5.81
N SER A 89 -19.35 -10.81 -5.84
CA SER A 89 -18.52 -11.69 -5.00
C SER A 89 -17.81 -10.94 -3.87
N LEU A 90 -17.95 -9.62 -3.80
CA LEU A 90 -17.24 -8.77 -2.85
C LEU A 90 -18.20 -8.18 -1.82
N ASP A 91 -17.89 -8.37 -0.53
CA ASP A 91 -18.51 -7.61 0.54
C ASP A 91 -17.91 -6.20 0.62
N PHE A 92 -18.63 -5.24 0.04
CA PHE A 92 -18.26 -3.83 0.05
C PHE A 92 -18.22 -3.20 1.46
N ASN A 93 -18.93 -3.76 2.45
CA ASN A 93 -18.89 -3.24 3.82
C ASN A 93 -17.52 -3.46 4.47
N ILE A 94 -16.80 -4.50 4.04
CA ILE A 94 -15.44 -4.81 4.49
C ILE A 94 -14.42 -4.16 3.55
N LEU A 95 -14.60 -4.35 2.25
CA LEU A 95 -13.63 -3.95 1.24
C LEU A 95 -13.46 -2.44 1.13
N LEU A 96 -14.54 -1.66 1.04
CA LEU A 96 -14.46 -0.21 0.82
C LEU A 96 -13.70 0.51 1.93
N PRO A 97 -14.08 0.39 3.23
CA PRO A 97 -13.35 1.07 4.28
C PRO A 97 -11.91 0.57 4.31
N GLY A 98 -11.70 -0.76 4.25
CA GLY A 98 -10.36 -1.35 4.29
C GLY A 98 -9.44 -0.87 3.17
N LEU A 99 -9.96 -0.75 1.96
CA LEU A 99 -9.19 -0.38 0.78
C LEU A 99 -8.96 1.13 0.72
N ALA A 100 -9.93 1.95 1.14
CA ALA A 100 -9.86 3.40 1.08
C ALA A 100 -8.66 3.96 1.85
N TRP A 101 -8.52 3.59 3.13
CA TRP A 101 -7.44 4.14 3.96
C TRP A 101 -6.07 3.56 3.57
N ARG A 102 -6.01 2.28 3.13
CA ARG A 102 -4.77 1.67 2.60
C ARG A 102 -4.31 2.41 1.35
N THR A 103 -5.22 2.63 0.41
CA THR A 103 -4.93 3.30 -0.85
C THR A 103 -4.53 4.76 -0.64
N TYR A 104 -5.21 5.44 0.28
CA TYR A 104 -4.82 6.79 0.73
C TYR A 104 -3.38 6.81 1.24
N LEU A 105 -3.03 5.92 2.17
CA LEU A 105 -1.69 5.85 2.75
C LEU A 105 -0.64 5.50 1.69
N PHE A 106 -0.94 4.58 0.78
CA PHE A 106 -0.06 4.23 -0.33
C PHE A 106 0.23 5.43 -1.22
N PHE A 107 -0.80 6.14 -1.70
CA PHE A 107 -0.61 7.31 -2.56
C PHE A 107 0.02 8.50 -1.83
N HIS A 108 -0.23 8.65 -0.54
CA HIS A 108 0.42 9.67 0.27
C HIS A 108 1.94 9.45 0.34
N ILE A 109 2.38 8.20 0.48
CA ILE A 109 3.79 7.84 0.61
C ILE A 109 4.50 7.65 -0.73
N LEU A 110 3.76 7.32 -1.79
CA LEU A 110 4.28 7.09 -3.14
C LEU A 110 5.26 8.16 -3.66
N PRO A 111 4.99 9.48 -3.59
CA PRO A 111 5.94 10.49 -4.10
C PRO A 111 7.27 10.53 -3.33
N TYR A 112 7.25 10.15 -2.05
CA TYR A 112 8.45 10.03 -1.19
C TYR A 112 9.21 8.74 -1.49
N ALA A 113 8.48 7.63 -1.64
CA ALA A 113 9.04 6.34 -2.02
C ALA A 113 9.76 6.39 -3.39
N LEU A 114 9.15 7.05 -4.38
CA LEU A 114 9.72 7.24 -5.72
C LEU A 114 11.01 8.08 -5.71
N ASN A 115 11.18 8.96 -4.73
CA ASN A 115 12.40 9.73 -4.60
C ASN A 115 13.53 8.89 -3.98
N LEU A 116 13.23 8.08 -2.96
CA LEU A 116 14.20 7.13 -2.36
C LEU A 116 14.66 6.01 -3.30
N TRP A 117 13.86 5.69 -4.32
CA TRP A 117 14.20 4.67 -5.31
C TRP A 117 15.23 5.14 -6.35
N LYS A 118 15.48 6.45 -6.49
CA LYS A 118 16.48 6.93 -7.44
C LYS A 118 17.87 6.36 -7.11
N PRO A 119 18.65 5.93 -8.12
CA PRO A 119 20.07 5.69 -7.91
C PRO A 119 20.73 6.99 -7.42
N GLU A 120 21.66 6.89 -6.47
CA GLU A 120 22.53 8.02 -6.12
C GLU A 120 23.17 8.55 -7.40
N PRO A 121 23.25 9.89 -7.59
CA PRO A 121 23.98 10.43 -8.71
C PRO A 121 25.42 9.91 -8.63
N THR A 122 25.83 9.15 -9.65
CA THR A 122 27.24 8.84 -9.87
C THR A 122 27.91 10.19 -10.09
N ASN A 123 28.66 10.67 -9.09
CA ASN A 123 29.53 11.82 -9.28
C ASN A 123 30.63 11.37 -10.26
N GLU A 124 30.47 11.74 -11.53
CA GLU A 124 31.58 11.77 -12.50
C GLU A 124 32.43 13.03 -12.27
#